data_AF-A0A4Q3V560-F1
#
_entry.id   AF-A0A4Q3V560-F1
#
_cell.length_a   1.000
_cell.length_b   1.000
_cell.length_c   1.000
_cell.angle_alpha   90.00
_cell.angle_beta   90.00
_cell.angle_gamma   90.00
#
_symmetry.space_group_name_H-M   'P 1'
#
loop_
_entity.id
_entity.type
_entity.pdbx_description
1 polymer ?
#
loop_
_entity_poly.entity_id
_entity_poly.type
_entity_poly.pdbx_seq_one_letter_code
_entity_poly.pdbx_strand_id
1 'polypeptide(L)'
;MNALSFSHQISKDTERNSAAIPLRYKGKRFTIDGIVDYIIRDGDQYRVAFKVPHPWEEVIRLPNIAPFKTDISCMMGKGTSVYVLQLKPGKSIKLTGTWGEFDEFKHVVWLEDCQKAK
;
A
#
# COMPACT_ATOMS: atom_id res chain seq x y z
N MET A 1 8.49 5.48 -4.70
CA MET A 1 7.35 5.58 -5.63
C MET A 1 6.17 5.96 -4.78
N ASN A 2 5.32 6.87 -5.22
CA ASN A 2 4.24 7.32 -4.36
C ASN A 2 3.09 6.29 -4.32
N ALA A 3 2.32 6.30 -3.24
CA ALA A 3 1.23 5.35 -3.01
C ALA A 3 0.18 5.36 -4.13
N LEU A 4 -0.15 6.53 -4.68
CA LEU A 4 -1.11 6.64 -5.79
C LEU A 4 -0.61 5.92 -7.05
N SER A 5 0.63 6.17 -7.45
CA SER A 5 1.25 5.54 -8.62
C SER A 5 1.36 4.03 -8.47
N PHE A 6 1.67 3.55 -7.25
CA PHE A 6 1.73 2.13 -6.98
C PHE A 6 0.33 1.50 -7.01
N SER A 7 -0.67 2.17 -6.44
CA SER A 7 -2.07 1.74 -6.52
C SER A 7 -2.53 1.61 -7.96
N HIS A 8 -2.34 2.65 -8.79
CA HIS A 8 -2.68 2.60 -10.21
C HIS A 8 -1.98 1.46 -10.95
N GLN A 9 -0.69 1.23 -10.65
CA GLN A 9 0.05 0.13 -11.26
C GLN A 9 -0.57 -1.23 -10.92
N ILE A 10 -0.84 -1.49 -9.65
CA ILE A 10 -1.45 -2.76 -9.24
C ILE A 10 -2.86 -2.87 -9.81
N SER A 11 -3.68 -1.83 -9.73
CA SER A 11 -5.06 -1.87 -10.24
C SER A 11 -5.12 -2.17 -11.74
N LYS A 12 -4.24 -1.58 -12.55
CA LYS A 12 -4.15 -1.90 -13.99
C LYS A 12 -3.68 -3.32 -14.24
N ASP A 13 -2.76 -3.82 -13.44
CA ASP A 13 -2.30 -5.20 -13.57
C ASP A 13 -3.41 -6.19 -13.15
N THR A 14 -4.19 -5.85 -12.12
CA THR A 14 -5.34 -6.64 -11.65
C THR A 14 -6.44 -6.68 -12.70
N GLU A 15 -6.77 -5.55 -13.33
CA GLU A 15 -7.74 -5.48 -14.43
C GLU A 15 -7.36 -6.40 -15.60
N ARG A 16 -6.05 -6.54 -15.88
CA ARG A 16 -5.55 -7.44 -16.92
C ARG A 16 -5.63 -8.91 -16.51
N ASN A 17 -5.17 -9.23 -15.31
CA ASN A 17 -5.19 -10.58 -14.75
C ASN A 17 -4.86 -10.56 -13.24
N SER A 18 -5.89 -10.62 -12.39
CA SER A 18 -5.74 -10.63 -10.92
C SER A 18 -4.91 -11.84 -10.43
N ALA A 19 -5.15 -13.02 -11.00
CA ALA A 19 -4.46 -14.26 -10.61
C ALA A 19 -2.94 -14.24 -10.87
N ALA A 20 -2.48 -13.36 -11.77
CA ALA A 20 -1.05 -13.19 -12.04
C ALA A 20 -0.34 -12.28 -11.03
N ILE A 21 -1.08 -11.50 -10.22
CA ILE A 21 -0.52 -10.52 -9.29
C ILE A 21 0.43 -11.15 -8.27
N PRO A 22 0.06 -12.23 -7.55
CA PRO A 22 0.98 -12.84 -6.59
C PRO A 22 2.29 -13.28 -7.26
N LEU A 23 2.24 -13.91 -8.43
CA LEU A 23 3.43 -14.37 -9.15
C LEU A 23 4.30 -13.19 -9.62
N ARG A 24 3.69 -12.13 -10.13
CA ARG A 24 4.39 -10.96 -10.68
C ARG A 24 5.15 -10.17 -9.62
N TYR A 25 4.66 -10.18 -8.38
CA TYR A 25 5.16 -9.30 -7.32
C TYR A 25 5.87 -10.02 -6.17
N LYS A 26 5.75 -11.35 -6.07
CA LYS A 26 6.37 -12.17 -5.02
C LYS A 26 7.84 -11.82 -4.78
N GLY A 27 8.17 -11.58 -3.50
CA GLY A 27 9.53 -11.31 -3.04
C GLY A 27 10.10 -9.95 -3.43
N LYS A 28 9.36 -9.12 -4.20
CA LYS A 28 9.82 -7.77 -4.53
C LYS A 28 9.71 -6.86 -3.32
N ARG A 29 10.64 -5.92 -3.21
CA ARG A 29 10.70 -4.93 -2.14
C ARG A 29 10.35 -3.56 -2.70
N PHE A 30 9.46 -2.84 -2.03
CA PHE A 30 8.93 -1.56 -2.47
C PHE A 30 9.23 -0.48 -1.44
N THR A 31 9.65 0.68 -1.91
CA THR A 31 9.71 1.90 -1.08
C THR A 31 8.59 2.82 -1.53
N ILE A 32 7.57 2.95 -0.66
CA ILE A 32 6.36 3.70 -0.90
C ILE A 32 6.38 4.98 -0.08
N ASP A 33 6.27 6.12 -0.75
CA ASP A 33 6.01 7.41 -0.13
C ASP A 33 4.51 7.76 -0.24
N GLY A 34 3.94 8.46 0.74
CA GLY A 34 2.52 8.81 0.70
C GLY A 34 2.03 9.44 1.99
N ILE A 35 0.72 9.46 2.17
CA ILE A 35 0.06 9.99 3.36
C ILE A 35 -0.48 8.82 4.19
N VAL A 36 -0.36 8.90 5.52
CA VAL A 36 -1.01 7.93 6.41
C VAL A 36 -2.52 8.09 6.32
N ASP A 37 -3.23 7.01 6.03
CA ASP A 37 -4.68 6.95 6.19
C ASP A 37 -5.04 6.65 7.64
N TYR A 38 -4.59 5.49 8.12
CA TYR A 38 -4.77 5.07 9.51
C TYR A 38 -3.60 4.22 10.00
N ILE A 39 -3.50 4.10 11.31
CA ILE A 39 -2.65 3.13 12.01
C ILE A 39 -3.55 2.29 12.92
N ILE A 40 -3.42 0.97 12.86
CA ILE A 40 -4.11 0.07 13.79
C ILE A 40 -3.17 -1.01 14.31
N ARG A 41 -3.53 -1.60 15.45
CA ARG A 41 -2.95 -2.86 15.89
C ARG A 41 -3.61 -4.01 15.12
N ASP A 42 -2.80 -4.92 14.59
CA ASP A 42 -3.24 -6.05 13.79
C ASP A 42 -2.44 -7.28 14.27
N GLY A 43 -3.06 -8.09 15.12
CA GLY A 43 -2.38 -9.14 15.88
C GLY A 43 -1.30 -8.59 16.84
N ASP A 44 -0.08 -9.10 16.70
CA ASP A 44 1.11 -8.67 17.44
C ASP A 44 1.88 -7.53 16.75
N GLN A 45 1.46 -7.14 15.54
CA GLN A 45 2.09 -6.08 14.76
C GLN A 45 1.20 -4.83 14.68
N TYR A 46 1.76 -3.79 14.08
CA TYR A 46 0.99 -2.61 13.67
C TYR A 46 0.84 -2.61 12.16
N ARG A 47 -0.34 -2.21 11.69
CA ARG A 47 -0.63 -1.95 10.28
C ARG A 47 -0.70 -0.45 10.05
N VAL A 48 0.04 0.02 9.05
CA VAL A 48 -0.03 1.40 8.56
C VAL A 48 -0.59 1.38 7.15
N ALA A 49 -1.77 1.99 6.94
CA ALA A 49 -2.37 2.12 5.63
C ALA A 49 -2.01 3.45 4.98
N PHE A 50 -1.80 3.43 3.66
CA PHE A 50 -1.59 4.64 2.87
C PHE A 50 -2.93 5.17 2.37
N LYS A 51 -3.10 6.49 2.42
CA LYS A 51 -4.26 7.17 1.85
C LYS A 51 -4.15 7.20 0.34
N VAL A 52 -5.08 6.54 -0.32
CA VAL A 52 -5.22 6.52 -1.78
C VAL A 52 -6.66 6.91 -2.13
N PRO A 53 -6.88 8.00 -2.90
CA PRO A 53 -8.21 8.39 -3.34
C PRO A 53 -8.81 7.35 -4.29
N HIS A 54 -10.13 7.26 -4.33
CA HIS A 54 -10.78 6.51 -5.39
C HIS A 54 -10.60 7.20 -6.75
N PRO A 55 -10.64 6.47 -7.88
CA PRO A 55 -10.47 7.07 -9.21
C PRO A 55 -11.42 8.23 -9.52
N TRP A 56 -12.64 8.22 -8.95
CA TRP A 56 -13.61 9.30 -9.13
C TRP A 56 -13.34 10.54 -8.25
N GLU A 57 -12.49 10.42 -7.23
CA GLU A 57 -12.10 11.52 -6.33
C GLU A 57 -10.82 12.21 -6.81
N GLU A 58 -10.12 11.64 -7.80
CA GLU A 58 -8.90 12.20 -8.35
C GLU A 58 -9.18 13.48 -9.17
N VAL A 59 -8.38 14.51 -8.91
CA VAL A 59 -8.46 15.82 -9.60
C VAL A 59 -8.22 15.69 -11.10
N ILE A 60 -7.37 14.75 -11.52
CA ILE A 60 -7.07 14.46 -12.91
C ILE A 60 -7.35 12.98 -13.17
N ARG A 61 -8.34 12.70 -14.02
CA ARG A 61 -8.63 11.34 -14.48
C ARG A 61 -7.91 11.09 -15.80
N LEU A 62 -6.81 10.35 -15.74
CA LEU A 62 -6.12 9.94 -16.96
C LEU A 62 -6.97 8.92 -17.73
N PRO A 63 -6.92 8.91 -19.08
CA PRO A 63 -7.54 7.84 -19.86
C PRO A 63 -6.91 6.49 -19.49
N ASN A 64 -7.72 5.44 -19.49
CA ASN A 64 -7.34 4.06 -19.16
C ASN A 64 -6.82 3.85 -17.73
N ILE A 65 -7.30 4.62 -16.74
CA ILE A 65 -7.17 4.22 -15.33
C ILE A 65 -8.16 3.09 -15.02
N ALA A 66 -7.75 2.15 -14.17
CA ALA A 66 -8.65 1.11 -13.69
C ALA A 66 -9.85 1.74 -12.95
N PRO A 67 -11.06 1.15 -13.03
CA PRO A 67 -12.25 1.73 -12.40
C PRO A 67 -12.28 1.59 -10.87
N PHE A 68 -11.23 1.01 -10.28
CA PHE A 68 -11.06 0.79 -8.85
C PHE A 68 -9.66 1.23 -8.41
N LYS A 69 -9.49 1.43 -7.09
CA LYS A 69 -8.18 1.57 -6.46
C LYS A 69 -7.73 0.25 -5.85
N THR A 70 -6.42 0.12 -5.69
CA THR A 70 -5.82 -0.89 -4.81
C THR A 70 -5.27 -0.22 -3.57
N ASP A 71 -5.76 -0.59 -2.40
CA ASP A 71 -5.26 -0.11 -1.12
C ASP A 71 -3.90 -0.73 -0.76
N ILE A 72 -3.08 0.03 -0.06
CA ILE A 72 -1.72 -0.38 0.32
C ILE A 72 -1.63 -0.37 1.83
N SER A 73 -1.41 -1.56 2.39
CA SER A 73 -1.18 -1.76 3.82
C SER A 73 0.26 -2.20 4.08
N CYS A 74 0.89 -1.61 5.09
CA CYS A 74 2.22 -1.97 5.55
C CYS A 74 2.11 -2.64 6.92
N MET A 75 2.38 -3.94 6.98
CA MET A 75 2.59 -4.67 8.23
C MET A 75 3.98 -4.36 8.74
N MET A 76 4.03 -3.66 9.87
CA MET A 76 5.26 -3.10 10.39
C MET A 76 6.13 -4.20 11.00
N GLY A 77 7.41 -4.21 10.62
CA GLY A 77 8.38 -5.20 11.09
C GLY A 77 8.66 -5.10 12.60
N LYS A 78 9.24 -6.14 13.17
CA LYS A 78 9.60 -6.18 14.61
C LYS A 78 10.49 -5.00 15.00
N GLY A 79 10.28 -4.47 16.21
CA GLY A 79 11.05 -3.36 16.77
C GLY A 79 10.70 -1.96 16.24
N THR A 80 9.69 -1.84 15.37
CA THR A 80 9.27 -0.55 14.80
C THR A 80 8.21 0.18 15.62
N SER A 81 7.71 -0.41 16.71
CA SER A 81 6.56 0.10 17.49
C SER A 81 6.72 1.56 17.92
N VAL A 82 7.91 1.97 18.37
CA VAL A 82 8.18 3.36 18.79
C VAL A 82 7.98 4.33 17.63
N TYR A 83 8.44 3.98 16.43
CA TYR A 83 8.26 4.79 15.24
C TYR A 83 6.78 4.85 14.82
N VAL A 84 6.09 3.70 14.84
CA VAL A 84 4.67 3.62 14.44
C VAL A 84 3.78 4.47 15.33
N LEU A 85 4.02 4.46 16.65
CA LEU A 85 3.26 5.25 17.62
C LEU A 85 3.42 6.77 17.45
N GLN A 86 4.43 7.23 16.70
CA GLN A 86 4.61 8.63 16.36
C GLN A 86 3.83 9.06 15.11
N LEU A 87 3.29 8.11 14.35
CA LEU A 87 2.63 8.38 13.08
C LEU A 87 1.23 9.00 13.28
N LYS A 88 1.00 10.02 12.45
CA LYS A 88 -0.21 10.85 12.28
C LYS A 88 -1.10 10.46 11.10
N PRO A 89 -2.40 10.10 11.18
CA PRO A 89 -3.28 10.23 10.02
C PRO A 89 -3.14 11.61 9.35
N GLY A 90 -3.09 11.64 8.02
CA GLY A 90 -2.88 12.87 7.25
C GLY A 90 -1.43 13.38 7.21
N LYS A 91 -0.46 12.68 7.82
CA LYS A 91 0.97 13.03 7.73
C LYS A 91 1.68 12.20 6.66
N SER A 92 2.71 12.79 6.05
CA SER A 92 3.55 12.11 5.08
C SER A 92 4.39 11.03 5.74
N ILE A 93 4.52 9.90 5.06
CA ILE A 93 5.35 8.75 5.46
C ILE A 93 6.07 8.19 4.24
N LYS A 94 7.18 7.50 4.51
CA LYS A 94 7.92 6.73 3.52
C LYS A 94 8.33 5.41 4.17
N LEU A 95 7.78 4.31 3.68
CA LEU A 95 8.02 2.98 4.22
C LEU A 95 8.63 2.08 3.14
N THR A 96 9.53 1.20 3.55
CA THR A 96 10.03 0.13 2.70
C THR A 96 9.56 -1.20 3.26
N GLY A 97 8.90 -2.01 2.44
CA GLY A 97 8.41 -3.35 2.79
C GLY A 97 8.57 -4.33 1.64
N THR A 98 8.41 -5.61 1.93
CA THR A 98 8.46 -6.70 0.95
C THR A 98 7.04 -7.12 0.60
N TRP A 99 6.79 -7.51 -0.64
CA TRP A 99 5.48 -8.04 -1.03
C TRP A 99 5.09 -9.26 -0.18
N GLY A 100 3.94 -9.19 0.48
CA GLY A 100 3.32 -10.28 1.22
C GLY A 100 2.17 -10.90 0.42
N GLU A 101 0.99 -10.31 0.57
CA GLU A 101 -0.28 -10.83 0.04
C GLU A 101 -1.02 -9.78 -0.78
N PHE A 102 -1.91 -10.27 -1.66
CA PHE A 102 -2.89 -9.46 -2.36
C PHE A 102 -4.28 -10.09 -2.24
N ASP A 103 -5.24 -9.33 -1.71
CA ASP A 103 -6.65 -9.73 -1.61
C ASP A 103 -7.35 -9.23 -2.87
N GLU A 104 -7.62 -10.19 -3.75
CA GLU A 104 -8.22 -9.95 -5.06
C GLU A 104 -9.63 -9.38 -4.96
N PHE A 105 -10.38 -9.69 -3.88
CA PHE A 105 -11.76 -9.25 -3.71
C PHE A 105 -11.84 -7.85 -3.12
N LYS A 106 -10.95 -7.52 -2.18
CA LYS A 106 -10.90 -6.20 -1.54
C LYS A 106 -9.99 -5.21 -2.24
N HIS A 107 -9.21 -5.66 -3.22
CA HIS A 107 -8.15 -4.90 -3.86
C HIS A 107 -7.20 -4.27 -2.82
N VAL A 108 -6.59 -5.11 -1.99
CA VAL A 108 -5.62 -4.65 -0.99
C VAL A 108 -4.30 -5.40 -1.20
N VAL A 109 -3.18 -4.68 -1.22
CA VAL A 109 -1.85 -5.27 -1.11
C VAL A 109 -1.32 -5.08 0.31
N TRP A 110 -0.78 -6.16 0.88
CA TRP A 110 -0.01 -6.14 2.11
C TRP A 110 1.49 -6.22 1.79
N LEU A 111 2.21 -5.25 2.31
CA LEU A 111 3.66 -5.27 2.40
C LEU A 111 4.05 -5.71 3.80
N GLU A 112 4.94 -6.68 3.88
CA GLU A 112 5.49 -7.25 5.10
C GLU A 112 6.84 -6.62 5.47
N ASP A 113 7.21 -6.79 6.73
CA ASP A 113 8.46 -6.29 7.30
C ASP A 113 8.70 -4.80 7.00
N CYS A 114 7.62 -4.00 7.03
CA CYS A 114 7.71 -2.59 6.72
C CYS A 114 8.53 -1.84 7.77
N GLN A 115 9.40 -0.97 7.29
CA GLN A 115 10.27 -0.12 8.11
C GLN A 115 10.30 1.28 7.54
N LYS A 116 10.67 2.27 8.38
CA LYS A 116 10.95 3.63 7.91
C LYS A 116 12.05 3.56 6.85
N ALA A 117 11.79 4.10 5.67
CA ALA A 117 12.81 4.24 4.64
C ALA A 117 13.87 5.26 5.09
N LYS A 118 15.11 5.06 4.63
CA LYS A 118 16.15 6.08 4.76
C LYS A 118 15.83 7.30 3.89
#